data_AF-A0A2R6GD24-F1
#
_entry.id   AF-A0A2R6GD24-F1
#
_cell.length_a   1.000
_cell.length_b   1.000
_cell.length_c   1.000
_cell.angle_alpha   90.00
_cell.angle_beta   90.00
_cell.angle_gamma   90.00
#
_symmetry.space_group_name_H-M   'P 1'
#
loop_
_entity.id
_entity.type
_entity.pdbx_description
1 polymer ?
#
loop_
_entity_poly.entity_id
_entity_poly.type
_entity_poly.pdbx_seq_one_letter_code
_entity_poly.pdbx_strand_id
1 'polypeptide(L)'
;MTYFDRTYGAVEYDESLETVVGRIHDYAEGEEFRAYMNAIIDAVEATGSEILLADSREMGPIAQEDQVWSIEDWSPRAESAGLSAIAFVMPESVIAGMSFERVMSMAEGDDIDRAYFEDPAQARDWLRDWSAPDVTAEPGGQLQAE
;
A
#
# COMPACT_ATOMS: atom_id res chain seq x y z
N MET A 1 10.02 4.70 -10.73
CA MET A 1 9.63 3.88 -11.91
C MET A 1 8.11 3.81 -11.98
N THR A 2 7.48 4.00 -13.15
CA THR A 2 6.01 3.97 -13.28
C THR A 2 5.54 2.60 -13.79
N TYR A 3 4.59 1.98 -13.07
CA TYR A 3 4.02 0.66 -13.38
C TYR A 3 2.61 0.77 -13.94
N PHE A 4 1.86 1.77 -13.50
CA PHE A 4 0.50 2.05 -13.95
C PHE A 4 0.29 3.55 -14.04
N ASP A 5 -0.33 4.00 -15.11
CA ASP A 5 -0.70 5.40 -15.31
C ASP A 5 -1.98 5.44 -16.16
N ARG A 6 -3.07 5.83 -15.51
CA ARG A 6 -4.41 5.98 -16.09
C ARG A 6 -5.07 7.22 -15.52
N THR A 7 -6.13 7.66 -16.19
CA THR A 7 -6.90 8.84 -15.79
C THR A 7 -7.56 8.74 -14.41
N TYR A 8 -7.69 7.54 -13.85
CA TYR A 8 -8.28 7.32 -12.53
C TYR A 8 -7.25 6.96 -11.45
N GLY A 9 -6.01 6.63 -11.82
CA GLY A 9 -4.99 6.27 -10.85
C GLY A 9 -3.65 5.90 -11.48
N ALA A 10 -2.61 5.92 -10.64
CA ALA A 10 -1.24 5.63 -11.00
C ALA A 10 -0.57 4.77 -9.92
N VAL A 11 0.33 3.89 -10.35
CA VAL A 11 1.17 3.07 -9.47
C VAL A 11 2.60 3.29 -9.88
N GLU A 12 3.42 3.70 -8.93
CA GLU A 12 4.80 4.07 -9.15
C GLU A 12 5.66 3.56 -8.00
N TYR A 13 6.90 3.19 -8.29
CA TYR A 13 7.91 2.95 -7.27
C TYR A 13 8.67 4.25 -6.99
N ASP A 14 8.61 4.68 -5.73
CA ASP A 14 9.33 5.84 -5.22
C ASP A 14 10.72 5.39 -4.72
N GLU A 15 11.73 5.61 -5.55
CA GLU A 15 13.12 5.22 -5.25
C GLU A 15 13.70 5.94 -4.02
N SER A 16 13.12 7.06 -3.59
CA SER A 16 13.60 7.80 -2.42
C SER A 16 13.08 7.23 -1.11
N LEU A 17 11.99 6.47 -1.18
CA LEU A 17 11.33 5.81 -0.04
C LEU A 17 11.44 4.28 -0.14
N GLU A 18 12.03 3.78 -1.23
CA GLU A 18 12.15 2.36 -1.57
C GLU A 18 10.81 1.61 -1.49
N THR A 19 9.71 2.29 -1.82
CA THR A 19 8.34 1.79 -1.64
C THR A 19 7.49 1.94 -2.90
N VAL A 20 6.48 1.08 -3.04
CA VAL A 20 5.44 1.26 -4.04
C VAL A 20 4.45 2.33 -3.55
N VAL A 21 4.10 3.25 -4.43
CA VAL A 21 3.14 4.33 -4.21
C VAL A 21 1.99 4.15 -5.19
N GLY A 22 0.85 3.72 -4.67
CA GLY A 22 -0.42 3.70 -5.38
C GLY A 22 -1.19 5.00 -5.13
N ARG A 23 -1.65 5.65 -6.18
CA ARG A 23 -2.49 6.86 -6.11
C ARG A 23 -3.76 6.62 -6.91
N ILE A 24 -4.91 6.83 -6.29
CA ILE A 24 -6.21 6.79 -6.96
C ILE A 24 -6.88 8.15 -6.79
N HIS A 25 -7.20 8.79 -7.90
CA HIS A 25 -7.65 10.19 -7.92
C HIS A 25 -8.91 10.42 -8.75
N ASP A 26 -9.58 9.35 -9.16
CA ASP A 26 -10.91 9.42 -9.74
C ASP A 26 -11.71 8.18 -9.32
N TYR A 27 -12.97 8.11 -9.75
CA TYR A 27 -13.79 6.93 -9.54
C TYR A 27 -13.39 5.83 -10.53
N ALA A 28 -13.17 4.62 -10.02
CA ALA A 28 -12.95 3.42 -10.80
C ALA A 28 -13.76 2.28 -10.19
N GLU A 29 -14.34 1.43 -11.04
CA GLU A 29 -15.12 0.26 -10.64
C GLU A 29 -14.78 -0.95 -11.52
N GLY A 30 -15.05 -2.15 -11.01
CA GLY A 30 -14.88 -3.40 -11.73
C GLY A 30 -13.48 -3.57 -12.29
N GLU A 31 -13.37 -3.73 -13.61
CA GLU A 31 -12.11 -3.98 -14.30
C GLU A 31 -11.08 -2.85 -14.10
N GLU A 32 -11.52 -1.59 -14.01
CA GLU A 32 -10.61 -0.44 -13.88
C GLU A 32 -9.95 -0.43 -12.49
N PHE A 33 -10.74 -0.62 -11.45
CA PHE A 33 -10.26 -0.70 -10.06
C PHE A 33 -9.37 -1.92 -9.86
N ARG A 34 -9.78 -3.08 -10.39
CA ARG A 34 -8.99 -4.32 -10.31
C ARG A 34 -7.67 -4.23 -11.06
N ALA A 35 -7.65 -3.55 -12.21
CA ALA A 35 -6.41 -3.31 -12.96
C ALA A 35 -5.43 -2.44 -12.17
N TYR A 36 -5.92 -1.38 -11.51
CA TYR A 36 -5.10 -0.55 -10.62
C TYR A 36 -4.54 -1.37 -9.46
N MET A 37 -5.40 -2.12 -8.76
CA MET A 37 -4.99 -2.95 -7.62
C MET A 37 -4.00 -4.05 -8.02
N ASN A 38 -4.21 -4.73 -9.16
CA ASN A 38 -3.26 -5.73 -9.64
C ASN A 38 -1.91 -5.11 -10.01
N ALA A 39 -1.89 -3.89 -10.57
CA ALA A 39 -0.63 -3.23 -10.89
C ALA A 39 0.21 -2.88 -9.65
N ILE A 40 -0.41 -2.73 -8.48
CA ILE A 40 0.31 -2.64 -7.20
C ILE A 40 1.07 -3.93 -6.92
N ILE A 41 0.43 -5.08 -7.13
CA ILE A 41 1.07 -6.39 -6.95
C ILE A 41 2.23 -6.54 -7.93
N ASP A 42 2.03 -6.24 -9.21
CA ASP A 42 3.11 -6.26 -10.22
C ASP A 42 4.29 -5.37 -9.80
N ALA A 43 4.03 -4.19 -9.24
CA ALA A 43 5.06 -3.28 -8.76
C ALA A 43 5.79 -3.83 -7.53
N VAL A 44 5.07 -4.42 -6.58
CA VAL A 44 5.64 -5.08 -5.39
C VAL A 44 6.53 -6.24 -5.81
N GLU A 45 6.06 -7.14 -6.67
CA GLU A 45 6.84 -8.29 -7.16
C GLU A 45 8.08 -7.85 -7.94
N ALA A 46 7.96 -6.82 -8.77
CA ALA A 46 9.07 -6.34 -9.60
C ALA A 46 10.16 -5.61 -8.80
N THR A 47 9.80 -5.01 -7.66
CA THR A 47 10.71 -4.21 -6.83
C THR A 47 11.19 -4.95 -5.59
N GLY A 48 10.45 -5.98 -5.15
CA GLY A 48 10.65 -6.62 -3.86
C GLY A 48 10.24 -5.76 -2.68
N SER A 49 9.41 -4.73 -2.89
CA SER A 49 8.99 -3.79 -1.86
C SER A 49 8.00 -4.45 -0.89
N GLU A 50 8.36 -4.54 0.38
CA GLU A 50 7.50 -5.09 1.43
C GLU A 50 6.43 -4.07 1.91
N ILE A 51 6.54 -2.82 1.45
CA ILE A 51 5.67 -1.72 1.84
C ILE A 51 4.97 -1.03 0.69
N LEU A 52 3.78 -0.52 0.97
CA LEU A 52 2.93 0.24 0.05
C LEU A 52 2.42 1.54 0.69
N LEU A 53 2.58 2.66 -0.01
CA LEU A 53 1.81 3.88 0.24
C LEU A 53 0.57 3.89 -0.67
N ALA A 54 -0.62 3.87 -0.09
CA ALA A 54 -1.88 3.99 -0.81
C ALA A 54 -2.50 5.38 -0.56
N ASP A 55 -2.32 6.31 -1.50
CA ASP A 55 -2.96 7.62 -1.48
C ASP A 55 -4.36 7.53 -2.10
N SER A 56 -5.38 7.55 -1.24
CA SER A 56 -6.78 7.43 -1.65
C SER A 56 -7.62 8.68 -1.37
N ARG A 57 -6.98 9.83 -1.13
CA ARG A 57 -7.64 11.12 -0.82
C ARG A 57 -8.70 11.52 -1.82
N GLU A 58 -8.38 11.35 -3.11
CA GLU A 58 -9.22 11.75 -4.24
C GLU A 58 -10.04 10.59 -4.82
N MET A 59 -10.11 9.45 -4.11
CA MET A 59 -10.83 8.26 -4.60
C MET A 59 -12.36 8.45 -4.62
N GLY A 60 -13.00 7.79 -5.59
CA GLY A 60 -14.45 7.55 -5.54
C GLY A 60 -14.84 6.41 -4.59
N PRO A 61 -16.14 6.23 -4.31
CA PRO A 61 -16.61 5.12 -3.49
C PRO A 61 -16.29 3.75 -4.11
N ILE A 62 -15.97 2.76 -3.28
CA ILE A 62 -15.68 1.40 -3.77
C ILE A 62 -16.99 0.63 -3.94
N ALA A 63 -17.23 0.05 -5.12
CA ALA A 63 -18.40 -0.78 -5.38
C ALA A 63 -18.37 -2.05 -4.51
N GLN A 64 -19.53 -2.54 -4.06
CA GLN A 64 -19.61 -3.67 -3.14
C GLN A 64 -18.92 -4.93 -3.68
N GLU A 65 -19.04 -5.22 -4.97
CA GLU A 65 -18.38 -6.37 -5.61
C GLU A 65 -16.86 -6.26 -5.56
N ASP A 66 -16.34 -5.03 -5.69
CA ASP A 66 -14.90 -4.79 -5.60
C ASP A 66 -14.41 -4.79 -4.16
N GLN A 67 -15.23 -4.39 -3.19
CA GLN A 67 -14.91 -4.55 -1.76
C GLN A 67 -14.71 -6.03 -1.42
N VAL A 68 -15.60 -6.90 -1.87
CA VAL A 68 -15.52 -8.35 -1.65
C VAL A 68 -14.30 -8.93 -2.36
N TRP A 69 -14.10 -8.58 -3.64
CA TRP A 69 -12.95 -9.04 -4.42
C TRP A 69 -11.61 -8.60 -3.81
N SER A 70 -11.52 -7.37 -3.28
CA SER A 70 -10.31 -6.89 -2.62
C SER A 70 -9.89 -7.78 -1.46
N ILE A 71 -10.84 -8.32 -0.71
CA ILE A 71 -10.56 -9.16 0.45
C ILE A 71 -10.34 -10.61 0.07
N GLU A 72 -11.24 -11.19 -0.72
CA GLU A 72 -11.21 -12.63 -1.00
C GLU A 72 -10.14 -13.02 -2.02
N ASP A 73 -9.72 -12.09 -2.89
CA ASP A 73 -8.85 -12.40 -4.03
C ASP A 73 -7.59 -11.53 -4.06
N TRP A 74 -7.69 -10.22 -3.80
CA TRP A 74 -6.52 -9.34 -3.89
C TRP A 74 -5.60 -9.42 -2.67
N SER A 75 -6.13 -9.29 -1.45
CA SER A 75 -5.33 -9.35 -0.20
C SER A 75 -4.41 -10.58 -0.14
N PRO A 76 -4.87 -11.82 -0.31
CA PRO A 76 -3.99 -13.00 -0.23
C PRO A 76 -2.91 -13.02 -1.32
N ARG A 77 -3.17 -12.41 -2.48
CA ARG A 77 -2.16 -12.28 -3.54
C ARG A 77 -1.14 -11.19 -3.21
N ALA A 78 -1.56 -10.11 -2.58
CA ALA A 78 -0.67 -9.05 -2.12
C ALA A 78 0.28 -9.57 -1.03
N GLU A 79 -0.24 -10.32 -0.05
CA GLU A 79 0.58 -11.02 0.96
C GLU A 79 1.58 -11.97 0.29
N SER A 80 1.11 -12.82 -0.63
CA SER A 80 1.97 -13.78 -1.32
C SER A 80 3.04 -13.12 -2.19
N ALA A 81 2.81 -11.89 -2.65
CA ALA A 81 3.78 -11.09 -3.39
C ALA A 81 4.87 -10.47 -2.50
N GLY A 82 4.71 -10.54 -1.17
CA GLY A 82 5.66 -10.03 -0.17
C GLY A 82 5.21 -8.73 0.51
N LEU A 83 3.99 -8.26 0.26
CA LEU A 83 3.48 -7.06 0.92
C LEU A 83 3.24 -7.37 2.40
N SER A 84 3.94 -6.64 3.27
CA SER A 84 3.85 -6.79 4.73
C SER A 84 3.21 -5.59 5.41
N ALA A 85 3.31 -4.38 4.83
CA ALA A 85 2.67 -3.22 5.42
C ALA A 85 2.11 -2.21 4.41
N ILE A 86 1.00 -1.56 4.77
CA ILE A 86 0.31 -0.56 3.96
C ILE A 86 0.05 0.71 4.77
N ALA A 87 0.52 1.84 4.24
CA ALA A 87 0.19 3.17 4.73
C ALA A 87 -0.93 3.75 3.86
N PHE A 88 -2.13 3.81 4.41
CA PHE A 88 -3.30 4.41 3.76
C PHE A 88 -3.40 5.90 4.08
N VAL A 89 -3.53 6.73 3.04
CA VAL A 89 -3.95 8.13 3.18
C VAL A 89 -5.45 8.19 2.94
N MET A 90 -6.20 8.51 3.99
CA MET A 90 -7.66 8.40 4.02
C MET A 90 -8.35 9.25 2.95
N PRO A 91 -9.47 8.78 2.39
CA PRO A 91 -10.26 9.54 1.44
C PRO A 91 -10.85 10.81 2.06
N GLU A 92 -10.83 11.92 1.31
CA GLU A 92 -11.41 13.20 1.77
C GLU A 92 -12.95 13.20 1.69
N SER A 93 -13.51 12.38 0.80
CA SER A 93 -14.96 12.23 0.64
C SER A 93 -15.55 11.31 1.70
N VAL A 94 -16.57 11.79 2.42
CA VAL A 94 -17.31 11.00 3.43
C VAL A 94 -17.89 9.71 2.85
N ILE A 95 -18.40 9.76 1.61
CA ILE A 95 -19.00 8.58 0.96
C ILE A 95 -17.93 7.55 0.62
N ALA A 96 -16.78 8.00 0.11
CA ALA A 96 -15.65 7.12 -0.16
C ALA A 96 -15.08 6.53 1.15
N GLY A 97 -14.95 7.35 2.19
CA GLY A 97 -14.56 6.95 3.54
C GLY A 97 -15.41 5.81 4.08
N MET A 98 -16.74 5.93 4.06
CA MET A 98 -17.62 4.86 4.53
C MET A 98 -17.45 3.54 3.76
N SER A 99 -17.23 3.60 2.44
CA SER A 99 -16.96 2.38 1.66
C SER A 99 -15.58 1.80 1.94
N PHE A 100 -14.58 2.66 2.16
CA PHE A 100 -13.21 2.28 2.49
C PHE A 100 -13.12 1.63 3.88
N GLU A 101 -13.73 2.24 4.89
CA GLU A 101 -13.82 1.69 6.26
C GLU A 101 -14.48 0.31 6.27
N ARG A 102 -15.47 0.08 5.39
CA ARG A 102 -16.08 -1.24 5.24
C ARG A 102 -15.08 -2.28 4.73
N VAL A 103 -14.28 -1.95 3.71
CA VAL A 103 -13.22 -2.85 3.22
C VAL A 103 -12.22 -3.13 4.32
N MET A 104 -11.78 -2.10 5.05
CA MET A 104 -10.80 -2.26 6.12
C MET A 104 -11.31 -3.17 7.23
N SER A 105 -12.59 -3.03 7.63
CA SER A 105 -13.18 -3.92 8.63
C SER A 105 -13.31 -5.37 8.15
N MET A 106 -13.57 -5.58 6.86
CA MET A 106 -13.60 -6.94 6.28
C MET A 106 -12.21 -7.58 6.20
N ALA A 107 -11.17 -6.75 6.16
CA ALA A 107 -9.79 -7.17 6.06
C ALA A 107 -9.10 -7.38 7.42
N GLU A 108 -9.82 -7.16 8.52
CA GLU A 108 -9.30 -7.40 9.87
C GLU A 108 -8.99 -8.91 10.04
N GLY A 109 -7.72 -9.24 10.28
CA GLY A 109 -7.27 -10.61 10.55
C GLY A 109 -6.23 -11.20 9.58
N ASP A 110 -5.79 -10.42 8.60
CA ASP A 110 -4.67 -10.71 7.70
C ASP A 110 -3.32 -10.35 8.34
N ASP A 111 -2.19 -10.87 7.84
CA ASP A 111 -0.85 -10.59 8.40
C ASP A 111 -0.26 -9.25 7.90
N ILE A 112 -1.01 -8.48 7.09
CA ILE A 112 -0.60 -7.15 6.63
C ILE A 112 -0.84 -6.08 7.70
N ASP A 113 0.24 -5.41 8.13
CA ASP A 113 0.19 -4.24 9.00
C ASP A 113 -0.39 -3.03 8.25
N ARG A 114 -1.39 -2.38 8.83
CA ARG A 114 -2.09 -1.24 8.19
C ARG A 114 -2.05 -0.02 9.08
N ALA A 115 -1.54 1.07 8.53
CA ALA A 115 -1.54 2.37 9.17
C ALA A 115 -2.39 3.37 8.37
N TYR A 116 -3.10 4.26 9.06
CA TYR A 116 -4.04 5.20 8.47
C TYR A 116 -3.62 6.64 8.78
N PHE A 117 -3.58 7.48 7.76
CA PHE A 117 -3.10 8.85 7.83
C PHE A 117 -4.07 9.80 7.13
N GLU A 118 -4.19 11.02 7.62
CA GLU A 118 -4.94 12.09 6.94
C GLU A 118 -4.07 12.85 5.92
N ASP A 119 -2.74 12.77 6.09
CA ASP A 119 -1.78 13.52 5.28
C ASP A 119 -0.71 12.59 4.69
N PRO A 120 -0.39 12.72 3.38
CA PRO A 120 0.58 11.86 2.73
C PRO A 120 2.01 12.04 3.27
N ALA A 121 2.37 13.20 3.83
CA ALA A 121 3.68 13.37 4.44
C ALA A 121 3.82 12.53 5.72
N GLN A 122 2.75 12.40 6.51
CA GLN A 122 2.74 11.52 7.69
C GLN A 122 2.88 10.04 7.30
N ALA A 123 2.17 9.61 6.25
CA ALA A 123 2.29 8.26 5.71
C ALA A 123 3.73 7.96 5.26
N ARG A 124 4.36 8.91 4.56
CA ARG A 124 5.76 8.80 4.11
C ARG A 124 6.75 8.72 5.26
N ASP A 125 6.54 9.48 6.32
CA ASP A 125 7.40 9.46 7.51
C ASP A 125 7.34 8.10 8.20
N TRP A 126 6.13 7.55 8.36
CA TRP A 126 5.93 6.21 8.91
C TRP A 126 6.59 5.12 8.07
N LEU A 127 6.48 5.19 6.73
CA LEU A 127 7.13 4.23 5.84
C LEU A 127 8.66 4.30 5.88
N ARG A 128 9.23 5.48 6.13
CA ARG A 128 10.69 5.62 6.32
C ARG A 128 11.15 4.93 7.60
N ASP A 129 10.37 5.02 8.66
CA ASP A 129 10.64 4.32 9.92
C ASP A 129 10.51 2.80 9.73
N TRP A 130 9.50 2.36 8.97
CA TRP A 130 9.29 0.93 8.68
C TRP A 130 10.35 0.31 7.76
N SER A 131 10.74 1.03 6.71
CA SER A 131 11.79 0.62 5.77
C SER A 131 13.20 0.77 6.33
N ALA A 132 13.35 1.34 7.53
CA ALA A 132 14.59 1.33 8.28
C ALA A 132 14.55 0.18 9.29
N PRO A 133 14.78 -1.09 8.88
CA PRO A 133 15.21 -2.06 9.85
C PRO A 133 16.51 -1.49 10.43
N ASP A 134 16.57 -1.35 11.74
CA ASP A 134 17.73 -0.92 12.52
C ASP A 134 19.06 -1.31 11.83
N VAL A 135 19.64 -0.38 11.05
CA VAL A 135 20.99 -0.51 10.48
C VAL A 135 22.06 -0.12 11.52
N THR A 136 21.67 -0.07 12.80
CA THR A 136 22.53 0.02 13.97
C THR A 136 22.79 -1.34 14.62
N ALA A 137 22.79 -2.43 13.83
CA ALA A 137 23.69 -3.53 14.13
C ALA A 137 25.11 -3.11 13.69
N GLU A 138 25.86 -2.51 14.62
CA GLU A 138 27.23 -1.98 14.42
C GLU A 138 28.15 -2.92 13.61
N PRO A 139 28.97 -2.37 12.69
CA PRO A 139 29.99 -3.14 11.98
C PRO A 139 31.25 -3.29 12.84
N GLY A 140 31.54 -4.52 13.27
CA GLY A 140 32.91 -4.98 13.53
C GLY A 140 33.60 -4.52 14.82
N GLY A 141 33.85 -5.50 15.70
CA GLY A 141 34.77 -5.37 16.83
C GLY A 141 35.42 -6.72 17.17
N GLN A 142 36.38 -7.14 16.35
CA GLN A 142 37.29 -8.24 16.64
C GLN A 142 38.00 -7.99 17.99
N LEU A 143 38.09 -9.00 18.87
CA LEU A 143 39.34 -9.38 19.56
C LEU A 143 39.17 -10.66 20.40
N GLN A 144 40.19 -11.50 20.27
CA GLN A 144 40.42 -12.80 20.89
C GLN A 144 40.66 -12.73 22.41
N ALA A 145 40.66 -13.93 22.99
CA ALA A 145 41.40 -14.36 24.20
C ALA A 145 40.73 -13.95 25.53
N GLU A 146 40.71 -14.77 26.58
CA GLU A 146 41.61 -15.85 27.03
C GLU A 146 40.84 -16.99 27.71
#